data_AF-A0A6C0GR99-F1
#
_entry.id   AF-A0A6C0GR99-F1
#
_cell.length_a   1.000
_cell.length_b   1.000
_cell.length_c   1.000
_cell.angle_alpha   90.00
_cell.angle_beta   90.00
_cell.angle_gamma   90.00
#
_symmetry.space_group_name_H-M   'P 1'
#
loop_
_entity.id
_entity.type
_entity.pdbx_description
1 polymer ?
#
loop_
_entity_poly.entity_id
_entity_poly.type
_entity_poly.pdbx_seq_one_letter_code
_entity_poly.pdbx_strand_id
1 'polypeptide(L)'
;MHQHFKAISLSYKTAPLHIREMVALEESSCKQLLVKLKEVLDISEAIAVSTCNRTEVYYTSTTDQSTDIIKLLCVVKGVSTNENIHPYFKVINQHNEAVNYLFEVAIGIHSLVIGDTQISNQVKQAYQWSADTQMAGPFLHRLLHTIFFTNKKVVQETSFRDGAASVSYAAAELVEDLTAEISNPKILVLGLGEIGADVCKNLASKNLDITIANRTLTKAQQIAAEYQVKLTSFENVWQSIAEADVIISSIAKAEPFITRSLVEKLNSLSFKYFIDLSVPRSVENSVEELPGAVVYNIDDIQNKASEALQRRINAIPKVKQIIAGAVSEFHEWTNETAVSPTINKFKNALEQIRQEEIGRYMKQMSAEEADKIDRITKGMMQKIIKLPVLQLKAACKRGEAETLIDVLNDLFNLENKPEKSNL
;
A
#
# COMPACT_ATOMS: atom_id res chain seq x y z
N MET A 1 -18.53 3.89 -19.93
CA MET A 1 -17.18 3.27 -19.92
C MET A 1 -16.36 3.86 -18.78
N HIS A 2 -15.84 3.06 -17.85
CA HIS A 2 -15.02 3.52 -16.71
C HIS A 2 -13.52 3.49 -17.02
N GLN A 3 -13.08 4.20 -18.08
CA GLN A 3 -11.65 4.28 -18.46
C GLN A 3 -11.04 5.64 -18.11
N HIS A 4 -11.26 6.09 -16.87
CA HIS A 4 -10.96 7.46 -16.45
C HIS A 4 -10.12 7.54 -15.17
N PHE A 5 -9.48 6.42 -14.81
CA PHE A 5 -8.56 6.38 -13.67
C PHE A 5 -7.23 7.05 -14.05
N LYS A 6 -6.75 7.95 -13.20
CA LYS A 6 -5.56 8.77 -13.41
C LYS A 6 -4.79 8.85 -12.11
N ALA A 7 -3.52 9.26 -12.19
CA ALA A 7 -2.70 9.44 -11.00
C ALA A 7 -1.82 10.69 -11.12
N ILE A 8 -1.57 11.32 -9.99
CA ILE A 8 -0.43 12.22 -9.81
C ILE A 8 0.48 11.62 -8.74
N SER A 9 1.78 11.67 -8.96
CA SER A 9 2.76 11.09 -8.04
C SER A 9 3.94 12.04 -7.85
N LEU A 10 4.23 12.36 -6.60
CA LEU A 10 5.49 12.93 -6.17
C LEU A 10 6.18 11.90 -5.29
N SER A 11 7.41 11.51 -5.63
CA SER A 11 8.14 10.46 -4.90
C SER A 11 9.60 10.82 -4.71
N TYR A 12 10.33 10.01 -3.92
CA TYR A 12 11.78 10.15 -3.75
C TYR A 12 12.57 10.11 -5.08
N LYS A 13 11.99 9.56 -6.15
CA LYS A 13 12.60 9.53 -7.49
C LYS A 13 12.47 10.85 -8.23
N THR A 14 11.41 11.60 -7.96
CA THR A 14 11.11 12.84 -8.67
C THR A 14 11.45 14.07 -7.84
N ALA A 15 11.43 13.99 -6.50
CA ALA A 15 11.54 15.13 -5.61
C ALA A 15 12.57 14.92 -4.47
N PRO A 16 13.38 15.95 -4.14
CA PRO A 16 14.26 15.91 -2.98
C PRO A 16 13.44 15.97 -1.68
N LEU A 17 14.08 15.64 -0.54
CA LEU A 17 13.41 15.52 0.76
C LEU A 17 12.63 16.77 1.18
N HIS A 18 13.23 17.96 1.08
CA HIS A 18 12.57 19.21 1.47
C HIS A 18 11.27 19.47 0.69
N ILE A 19 11.18 19.06 -0.57
CA ILE A 19 9.94 19.14 -1.36
C ILE A 19 8.91 18.12 -0.86
N ARG A 20 9.34 16.89 -0.57
CA ARG A 20 8.46 15.82 -0.06
C ARG A 20 7.83 16.20 1.27
N GLU A 21 8.59 16.80 2.18
CA GLU A 21 8.11 17.23 3.49
C GLU A 21 6.98 18.26 3.39
N MET A 22 7.04 19.17 2.41
CA MET A 22 6.01 20.18 2.19
C MET A 22 4.67 19.57 1.77
N VAL A 23 4.68 18.45 1.05
CA VAL A 23 3.48 17.78 0.54
C VAL A 23 3.09 16.51 1.30
N ALA A 24 3.84 16.13 2.34
CA ALA A 24 3.54 14.95 3.13
C ALA A 24 2.22 15.13 3.89
N LEU A 25 1.28 14.23 3.69
CA LEU A 25 -0.03 14.25 4.33
C LEU A 25 -0.08 13.25 5.48
N GLU A 26 -0.60 13.70 6.62
CA GLU A 26 -1.05 12.86 7.73
C GLU A 26 -2.52 12.44 7.51
N GLU A 27 -3.06 11.59 8.38
CA GLU A 27 -4.44 11.08 8.24
C GLU A 27 -5.48 12.21 8.11
N SER A 28 -5.42 13.21 8.99
CA SER A 28 -6.37 14.34 9.01
C SER A 28 -6.31 15.15 7.70
N SER A 29 -5.10 15.44 7.22
CA SER A 29 -4.88 16.14 5.95
C SER A 29 -5.30 15.31 4.74
N CYS A 30 -5.07 13.99 4.75
CA CYS A 30 -5.56 13.09 3.71
C CYS A 30 -7.09 13.14 3.60
N LYS A 31 -7.79 12.99 4.73
CA LYS A 31 -9.25 13.06 4.78
C LYS A 31 -9.77 14.42 4.33
N GLN A 32 -9.14 15.51 4.78
CA GLN A 32 -9.50 16.87 4.36
C GLN A 32 -9.30 17.10 2.86
N LEU A 33 -8.20 16.59 2.28
CA LEU A 33 -7.96 16.64 0.85
C LEU A 33 -9.07 15.90 0.10
N LEU A 34 -9.38 14.66 0.48
CA LEU A 34 -10.42 13.85 -0.16
C LEU A 34 -11.80 14.53 -0.14
N VAL A 35 -12.17 15.16 0.98
CA VAL A 35 -13.41 15.96 1.07
C VAL A 35 -13.39 17.14 0.11
N LYS A 36 -12.30 17.91 0.06
CA LYS A 36 -12.16 19.03 -0.90
C LYS A 36 -12.21 18.57 -2.35
N LEU A 37 -11.59 17.43 -2.67
CA LEU A 37 -11.65 16.85 -4.02
C LEU A 37 -13.10 16.57 -4.42
N LYS A 38 -13.91 16.01 -3.51
CA LYS A 38 -15.33 15.73 -3.71
C LYS A 38 -16.18 16.98 -3.92
N GLU A 39 -15.87 18.05 -3.18
CA GLU A 39 -16.67 19.28 -3.18
C GLU A 39 -16.35 20.21 -4.35
N VAL A 40 -15.08 20.24 -4.79
CA VAL A 40 -14.57 21.26 -5.72
C VAL A 40 -14.39 20.72 -7.13
N LEU A 41 -14.07 19.43 -7.30
CA LEU A 41 -13.71 18.85 -8.59
C LEU A 41 -14.72 17.78 -9.01
N ASP A 42 -14.84 17.58 -10.33
CA ASP A 42 -15.64 16.49 -10.92
C ASP A 42 -14.85 15.17 -10.86
N ILE A 43 -14.68 14.66 -9.64
CA ILE A 43 -13.98 13.40 -9.33
C ILE A 43 -14.97 12.43 -8.69
N SER A 44 -15.15 11.28 -9.31
CA SER A 44 -16.09 10.25 -8.85
C SER A 44 -15.51 9.39 -7.73
N GLU A 45 -14.22 9.05 -7.81
CA GLU A 45 -13.53 8.22 -6.83
C GLU A 45 -12.09 8.71 -6.67
N ALA A 46 -11.52 8.64 -5.46
CA ALA A 46 -10.13 9.03 -5.20
C ALA A 46 -9.50 8.32 -4.00
N ILE A 47 -8.17 8.16 -4.06
CA ILE A 47 -7.32 7.75 -2.94
C ILE A 47 -6.05 8.58 -2.89
N ALA A 48 -5.71 9.04 -1.70
CA ALA A 48 -4.47 9.75 -1.40
C ALA A 48 -3.53 8.82 -0.61
N VAL A 49 -2.40 8.45 -1.22
CA VAL A 49 -1.35 7.63 -0.61
C VAL A 49 -0.19 8.53 -0.23
N SER A 50 0.02 8.71 1.07
CA SER A 50 1.09 9.54 1.62
C SER A 50 1.97 8.72 2.56
N THR A 51 3.28 8.83 2.35
CA THR A 51 4.33 8.17 3.14
C THR A 51 5.51 9.13 3.24
N CYS A 52 6.55 8.78 4.01
CA CYS A 52 7.79 9.57 4.01
C CYS A 52 8.45 9.68 2.61
N ASN A 53 8.17 8.75 1.69
CA ASN A 53 8.84 8.64 0.39
C ASN A 53 7.97 9.00 -0.81
N ARG A 54 6.68 9.28 -0.60
CA ARG A 54 5.76 9.65 -1.69
C ARG A 54 4.50 10.35 -1.18
N THR A 55 3.97 11.24 -2.00
CA THR A 55 2.59 11.74 -1.93
C THR A 55 1.97 11.53 -3.30
N GLU A 56 0.96 10.68 -3.37
CA GLU A 56 0.30 10.29 -4.62
C GLU A 56 -1.21 10.42 -4.46
N VAL A 57 -1.89 10.90 -5.50
CA VAL A 57 -3.35 10.93 -5.56
C VAL A 57 -3.78 10.21 -6.82
N TYR A 58 -4.58 9.16 -6.63
CA TYR A 58 -5.22 8.42 -7.72
C TYR A 58 -6.70 8.79 -7.75
N TYR A 59 -7.24 9.04 -8.92
CA TYR A 59 -8.58 9.59 -9.05
C TYR A 59 -9.27 9.16 -10.35
N THR A 60 -10.59 9.13 -10.35
CA THR A 60 -11.41 8.83 -11.52
C THR A 60 -12.13 10.09 -12.01
N SER A 61 -11.71 10.63 -13.16
CA SER A 61 -12.33 11.80 -13.80
C SER A 61 -12.18 11.77 -15.32
N THR A 62 -13.20 12.24 -16.04
CA THR A 62 -13.21 12.33 -17.51
C THR A 62 -12.10 13.26 -18.02
N THR A 63 -11.87 14.37 -17.32
CA THR A 63 -10.89 15.40 -17.66
C THR A 63 -9.63 15.31 -16.77
N ASP A 64 -8.52 15.90 -17.22
CA ASP A 64 -7.31 15.98 -16.40
C ASP A 64 -7.51 17.02 -15.29
N GLN A 65 -7.41 16.57 -14.03
CA GLN A 65 -7.61 17.39 -12.83
C GLN A 65 -6.29 17.59 -12.07
N SER A 66 -5.14 17.18 -12.64
CA SER A 66 -3.84 17.15 -11.97
C SER A 66 -3.45 18.50 -11.36
N THR A 67 -3.53 19.57 -12.15
CA THR A 67 -3.19 20.94 -11.73
C THR A 67 -4.02 21.38 -10.52
N ASP A 68 -5.32 21.09 -10.52
CA ASP A 68 -6.22 21.55 -9.46
C ASP A 68 -6.12 20.69 -8.20
N ILE A 69 -5.85 19.38 -8.34
CA ILE A 69 -5.49 18.52 -7.22
C ILE A 69 -4.20 19.01 -6.55
N ILE A 70 -3.17 19.38 -7.33
CA ILE A 70 -1.91 19.92 -6.78
C ILE A 70 -2.17 21.23 -6.04
N LYS A 71 -3.01 22.13 -6.57
CA LYS A 71 -3.39 23.37 -5.86
C LYS A 71 -4.12 23.07 -4.55
N LEU A 72 -5.09 22.15 -4.56
CA LEU A 72 -5.83 21.77 -3.36
C LEU A 72 -4.92 21.12 -2.31
N LEU A 73 -3.93 20.33 -2.74
CA LEU A 73 -2.89 19.79 -1.89
C LEU A 73 -2.09 20.90 -1.20
N CYS A 74 -1.64 21.92 -1.96
CA CYS A 74 -0.96 23.08 -1.38
C CYS A 74 -1.84 23.82 -0.36
N VAL A 75 -3.12 24.01 -0.68
CA VAL A 75 -4.08 24.67 0.23
C VAL A 75 -4.26 23.89 1.53
N VAL A 76 -4.38 22.56 1.47
CA VAL A 76 -4.51 21.72 2.66
C VAL A 76 -3.24 21.76 3.53
N LYS A 77 -2.06 21.81 2.90
CA LYS A 77 -0.78 21.85 3.61
C LYS A 77 -0.34 23.25 4.04
N GLY A 78 -0.99 24.31 3.57
CA GLY A 78 -0.58 25.68 3.80
C GLY A 78 0.71 26.07 3.06
N VAL A 79 1.02 25.40 1.96
CA VAL A 79 2.18 25.70 1.11
C VAL A 79 1.93 27.00 0.35
N SER A 80 2.89 27.92 0.40
CA SER A 80 2.77 29.22 -0.27
C SER A 80 2.71 29.05 -1.79
N THR A 81 1.86 29.83 -2.46
CA THR A 81 1.70 29.80 -3.94
C THR A 81 2.97 30.13 -4.72
N ASN A 82 3.99 30.69 -4.06
CA ASN A 82 5.29 31.03 -4.65
C ASN A 82 6.25 29.83 -4.76
N GLU A 83 5.97 28.71 -4.07
CA GLU A 83 6.81 27.52 -4.14
C GLU A 83 6.38 26.65 -5.34
N ASN A 84 7.24 26.59 -6.35
CA ASN A 84 6.94 25.86 -7.58
C ASN A 84 7.19 24.35 -7.41
N ILE A 85 6.23 23.65 -6.79
CA ILE A 85 6.31 22.21 -6.58
C ILE A 85 5.80 21.38 -7.77
N HIS A 86 5.11 22.02 -8.72
CA HIS A 86 4.46 21.36 -9.86
C HIS A 86 5.41 20.51 -10.74
N PRO A 87 6.66 20.94 -11.02
CA PRO A 87 7.60 20.17 -11.84
C PRO A 87 8.00 18.83 -11.23
N TYR A 88 7.81 18.64 -9.92
CA TYR A 88 8.18 17.42 -9.21
C TYR A 88 7.09 16.33 -9.25
N PHE A 89 5.89 16.66 -9.73
CA PHE A 89 4.80 15.69 -9.90
C PHE A 89 4.88 15.01 -11.27
N LYS A 90 4.91 13.68 -11.28
CA LYS A 90 4.60 12.86 -12.46
C LYS A 90 3.08 12.77 -12.60
N VAL A 91 2.55 13.13 -13.77
CA VAL A 91 1.13 12.96 -14.12
C VAL A 91 0.96 11.73 -15.00
N ILE A 92 0.03 10.86 -14.65
CA ILE A 92 -0.33 9.64 -15.38
C ILE A 92 -1.80 9.74 -15.78
N ASN A 93 -2.04 10.10 -17.04
CA ASN A 93 -3.40 10.30 -17.58
C ASN A 93 -4.00 9.04 -18.23
N GLN A 94 -3.17 8.03 -18.52
CA GLN A 94 -3.63 6.79 -19.13
C GLN A 94 -4.17 5.83 -18.06
N HIS A 95 -5.41 5.34 -18.26
CA HIS A 95 -6.10 4.46 -17.33
C HIS A 95 -5.28 3.22 -16.94
N ASN A 96 -4.80 2.47 -17.93
CA ASN A 96 -4.07 1.22 -17.69
C ASN A 96 -2.72 1.50 -17.01
N GLU A 97 -2.04 2.60 -17.36
CA GLU A 97 -0.79 2.98 -16.71
C GLU A 97 -1.03 3.34 -15.23
N ALA A 98 -2.08 4.10 -14.92
CA ALA A 98 -2.40 4.49 -13.54
C ALA A 98 -2.79 3.27 -12.68
N VAL A 99 -3.58 2.33 -13.23
CA VAL A 99 -3.91 1.06 -12.58
C VAL A 99 -2.63 0.26 -12.31
N ASN A 100 -1.81 0.03 -13.33
CA ASN A 100 -0.57 -0.73 -13.18
C ASN A 100 0.40 -0.08 -12.20
N TYR A 101 0.53 1.25 -12.25
CA TYR A 101 1.38 2.00 -11.33
C TYR A 101 0.94 1.82 -9.88
N LEU A 102 -0.36 1.86 -9.59
CA LEU A 102 -0.87 1.60 -8.24
C LEU A 102 -0.57 0.17 -7.76
N PHE A 103 -0.67 -0.83 -8.65
CA PHE A 103 -0.24 -2.20 -8.34
C PHE A 103 1.25 -2.24 -7.97
N GLU A 104 2.11 -1.67 -8.81
CA GLU A 104 3.56 -1.67 -8.61
C GLU A 104 3.96 -0.91 -7.34
N VAL A 105 3.29 0.20 -7.01
CA VAL A 105 3.47 0.95 -5.75
C VAL A 105 3.04 0.09 -4.57
N ALA A 106 1.81 -0.42 -4.55
CA ALA A 106 1.26 -1.15 -3.41
C ALA A 106 2.02 -2.46 -3.09
N ILE A 107 2.56 -3.12 -4.12
CA ILE A 107 3.38 -4.33 -3.96
C ILE A 107 4.80 -4.01 -3.49
N GLY A 108 5.29 -2.79 -3.75
CA GLY A 108 6.58 -2.30 -3.28
C GLY A 108 7.70 -2.32 -4.33
N ILE A 109 7.37 -2.39 -5.63
CA ILE A 109 8.34 -2.28 -6.74
C ILE A 109 8.92 -0.86 -6.80
N HIS A 110 8.09 0.14 -6.54
CA HIS A 110 8.50 1.54 -6.56
C HIS A 110 9.00 2.07 -5.21
N SER A 111 9.19 1.22 -4.22
CA SER A 111 9.69 1.61 -2.89
C SER A 111 11.16 2.02 -2.92
N LEU A 112 11.61 2.78 -1.91
CA LEU A 112 13.04 3.06 -1.72
C LEU A 112 13.76 1.75 -1.35
N VAL A 113 13.17 0.99 -0.43
CA VAL A 113 13.56 -0.39 -0.13
C VAL A 113 12.67 -1.31 -0.98
N ILE A 114 13.24 -1.91 -2.03
CA ILE A 114 12.48 -2.78 -2.95
C ILE A 114 11.84 -3.93 -2.15
N GLY A 115 10.54 -4.13 -2.32
CA GLY A 115 9.79 -5.17 -1.59
C GLY A 115 9.43 -4.80 -0.15
N ASP A 116 9.47 -3.52 0.22
CA ASP A 116 9.01 -3.03 1.52
C ASP A 116 7.57 -3.50 1.82
N THR A 117 7.42 -4.26 2.90
CA THR A 117 6.15 -4.86 3.31
C THR A 117 5.18 -3.82 3.87
N GLN A 118 5.69 -2.69 4.37
CA GLN A 118 4.88 -1.65 5.01
C GLN A 118 4.03 -0.87 4.00
N ILE A 119 4.50 -0.70 2.76
CA ILE A 119 3.75 0.06 1.74
C ILE A 119 2.36 -0.52 1.51
N SER A 120 2.23 -1.85 1.48
CA SER A 120 0.92 -2.49 1.30
C SER A 120 -0.07 -2.16 2.42
N ASN A 121 0.42 -1.99 3.66
CA ASN A 121 -0.40 -1.58 4.79
C ASN A 121 -0.75 -0.09 4.72
N GLN A 122 0.18 0.76 4.28
CA GLN A 122 -0.08 2.20 4.09
C GLN A 122 -1.13 2.45 3.00
N VAL A 123 -1.07 1.71 1.89
CA VAL A 123 -2.12 1.75 0.85
C VAL A 123 -3.47 1.28 1.41
N LYS A 124 -3.47 0.28 2.31
CA LYS A 124 -4.69 -0.18 2.99
C LYS A 124 -5.27 0.87 3.96
N GLN A 125 -4.42 1.64 4.64
CA GLN A 125 -4.88 2.76 5.47
C GLN A 125 -5.45 3.89 4.59
N ALA A 126 -4.75 4.27 3.52
CA ALA A 126 -5.24 5.25 2.55
C ALA A 126 -6.60 4.86 1.95
N TYR A 127 -6.79 3.57 1.66
CA TYR A 127 -8.08 3.02 1.25
C TYR A 127 -9.18 3.22 2.29
N GLN A 128 -8.88 2.92 3.56
CA GLN A 128 -9.84 3.11 4.64
C GLN A 128 -10.27 4.57 4.73
N TRP A 129 -9.33 5.51 4.63
CA TRP A 129 -9.65 6.94 4.64
C TRP A 129 -10.55 7.34 3.46
N SER A 130 -10.28 6.84 2.25
CA SER A 130 -11.16 7.04 1.10
C SER A 130 -12.55 6.47 1.30
N ALA A 131 -12.68 5.30 1.94
CA ALA A 131 -13.97 4.70 2.25
C ALA A 131 -14.75 5.53 3.28
N ASP A 132 -14.08 5.96 4.36
CA ASP A 132 -14.67 6.80 5.41
C ASP A 132 -15.21 8.13 4.86
N THR A 133 -14.52 8.73 3.88
CA THR A 133 -14.93 9.98 3.23
C THR A 133 -15.87 9.76 2.03
N GLN A 134 -16.32 8.53 1.78
CA GLN A 134 -17.15 8.16 0.62
C GLN A 134 -16.53 8.56 -0.73
N MET A 135 -15.21 8.47 -0.84
CA MET A 135 -14.43 8.66 -2.07
C MET A 135 -13.95 7.33 -2.67
N ALA A 136 -14.15 6.21 -1.98
CA ALA A 136 -14.02 4.88 -2.58
C ALA A 136 -15.37 4.45 -3.16
N GLY A 137 -15.44 4.32 -4.48
CA GLY A 137 -16.60 3.75 -5.17
C GLY A 137 -16.35 2.29 -5.56
N PRO A 138 -17.30 1.67 -6.30
CA PRO A 138 -17.23 0.27 -6.68
C PRO A 138 -15.96 -0.11 -7.44
N PHE A 139 -15.45 0.81 -8.28
CA PHE A 139 -14.23 0.57 -9.05
C PHE A 139 -13.01 0.48 -8.11
N LEU A 140 -12.82 1.47 -7.24
CA LEU A 140 -11.67 1.53 -6.34
C LEU A 140 -11.73 0.43 -5.28
N HIS A 141 -12.91 0.10 -4.75
CA HIS A 141 -13.09 -1.05 -3.84
C HIS A 141 -12.59 -2.34 -4.49
N ARG A 142 -13.01 -2.61 -5.73
CA ARG A 142 -12.58 -3.82 -6.44
C ARG A 142 -11.09 -3.79 -6.78
N LEU A 143 -10.58 -2.66 -7.24
CA LEU A 143 -9.17 -2.50 -7.58
C LEU A 143 -8.28 -2.80 -6.38
N LEU A 144 -8.53 -2.16 -5.23
CA LEU A 144 -7.68 -2.33 -4.05
C LEU A 144 -7.79 -3.72 -3.44
N HIS A 145 -8.97 -4.34 -3.45
CA HIS A 145 -9.10 -5.74 -3.04
C HIS A 145 -8.28 -6.68 -3.95
N THR A 146 -8.29 -6.43 -5.26
CA THR A 146 -7.48 -7.19 -6.22
C THR A 146 -5.99 -7.00 -5.96
N ILE A 147 -5.55 -5.77 -5.68
CA ILE A 147 -4.17 -5.46 -5.28
C ILE A 147 -3.78 -6.20 -4.00
N PHE A 148 -4.60 -6.16 -2.95
CA PHE A 148 -4.27 -6.84 -1.69
C PHE A 148 -4.22 -8.37 -1.84
N PHE A 149 -5.09 -8.94 -2.67
CA PHE A 149 -5.02 -10.36 -3.00
C PHE A 149 -3.75 -10.70 -3.79
N THR A 150 -3.43 -9.91 -4.82
CA THR A 150 -2.22 -10.05 -5.63
C THR A 150 -0.96 -9.94 -4.77
N ASN A 151 -0.95 -9.02 -3.79
CA ASN A 151 0.14 -8.86 -2.85
C ASN A 151 0.38 -10.14 -2.02
N LYS A 152 -0.68 -10.81 -1.55
CA LYS A 152 -0.55 -12.11 -0.86
C LYS A 152 0.06 -13.17 -1.78
N LYS A 153 -0.36 -13.20 -3.05
CA LYS A 153 0.17 -14.12 -4.05
C LYS A 153 1.66 -13.89 -4.31
N VAL A 154 2.08 -12.63 -4.43
CA VAL A 154 3.50 -12.25 -4.57
C VAL A 154 4.32 -12.72 -3.37
N VAL A 155 3.82 -12.54 -2.15
CA VAL A 155 4.49 -13.01 -0.92
C VAL A 155 4.66 -14.54 -0.93
N GLN A 156 3.65 -15.28 -1.40
CA GLN A 156 3.65 -16.75 -1.37
C GLN A 156 4.44 -17.39 -2.52
N GLU A 157 4.45 -16.76 -3.69
CA GLU A 157 4.97 -17.38 -4.92
C GLU A 157 6.34 -16.86 -5.34
N THR A 158 6.90 -15.85 -4.67
CA THR A 158 8.16 -15.19 -5.09
C THR A 158 9.06 -14.86 -3.90
N SER A 159 10.37 -14.76 -4.17
CA SER A 159 11.36 -14.28 -3.20
C SER A 159 11.43 -12.75 -3.07
N PHE A 160 10.41 -12.03 -3.58
CA PHE A 160 10.43 -10.57 -3.66
C PHE A 160 10.44 -9.86 -2.30
N ARG A 161 10.11 -10.59 -1.23
CA ARG A 161 10.10 -10.09 0.15
C ARG A 161 11.10 -10.82 1.05
N ASP A 162 11.96 -11.66 0.48
CA ASP A 162 12.90 -12.46 1.26
C ASP A 162 14.09 -11.62 1.71
N GLY A 163 14.51 -11.85 2.96
CA GLY A 163 15.70 -11.28 3.61
C GLY A 163 15.70 -9.76 3.74
N ALA A 164 16.64 -9.21 4.50
CA ALA A 164 16.80 -7.77 4.67
C ALA A 164 17.31 -7.01 3.43
N ALA A 165 16.54 -6.07 2.87
CA ALA A 165 17.00 -5.28 1.72
C ALA A 165 17.72 -3.95 2.09
N SER A 166 17.93 -3.65 3.37
CA SER A 166 18.68 -2.48 3.84
C SER A 166 19.60 -2.86 5.02
N VAL A 167 20.66 -2.08 5.26
CA VAL A 167 21.58 -2.30 6.38
C VAL A 167 20.84 -2.23 7.72
N SER A 168 19.93 -1.28 7.89
CA SER A 168 19.13 -1.14 9.12
C SER A 168 18.17 -2.30 9.36
N TYR A 169 17.61 -2.88 8.30
CA TYR A 169 16.75 -4.06 8.40
C TYR A 169 17.61 -5.32 8.60
N ALA A 170 18.77 -5.42 7.96
CA ALA A 170 19.68 -6.56 8.08
C ALA A 170 20.29 -6.63 9.47
N ALA A 171 20.61 -5.48 10.06
CA ALA A 171 21.01 -5.39 11.45
C ALA A 171 19.87 -5.82 12.39
N ALA A 172 18.62 -5.41 12.14
CA ALA A 172 17.48 -5.83 12.96
C ALA A 172 17.17 -7.33 12.85
N GLU A 173 17.21 -7.89 11.64
CA GLU A 173 17.07 -9.33 11.39
C GLU A 173 18.20 -10.12 12.05
N LEU A 174 19.44 -9.63 11.96
CA LEU A 174 20.58 -10.22 12.67
C LEU A 174 20.38 -10.21 14.19
N VAL A 175 19.86 -9.12 14.77
CA VAL A 175 19.56 -9.07 16.21
C VAL A 175 18.54 -10.15 16.58
N GLU A 176 17.51 -10.36 15.77
CA GLU A 176 16.51 -11.41 16.01
C GLU A 176 17.11 -12.81 15.95
N ASP A 177 17.92 -13.10 14.93
CA ASP A 177 18.59 -14.39 14.79
C ASP A 177 19.51 -14.68 15.99
N LEU A 178 20.28 -13.68 16.43
CA LEU A 178 21.20 -13.81 17.57
C LEU A 178 20.49 -13.93 18.92
N THR A 179 19.25 -13.46 19.00
CA THR A 179 18.48 -13.44 20.27
C THR A 179 17.35 -14.47 20.34
N ALA A 180 17.14 -15.26 19.28
CA ALA A 180 16.07 -16.25 19.20
C ALA A 180 16.07 -17.29 20.34
N GLU A 181 17.27 -17.65 20.85
CA GLU A 181 17.44 -18.62 21.94
C GLU A 181 17.66 -17.98 23.32
N ILE A 182 17.68 -16.64 23.40
CA ILE A 182 17.94 -15.90 24.64
C ILE A 182 16.60 -15.53 25.27
N SER A 183 16.38 -15.95 26.51
CA SER A 183 15.18 -15.54 27.27
C SER A 183 15.25 -14.07 27.66
N ASN A 184 14.35 -13.24 27.12
CA ASN A 184 14.25 -11.80 27.38
C ASN A 184 15.58 -11.04 27.09
N PRO A 185 16.01 -11.01 25.82
CA PRO A 185 17.27 -10.41 25.41
C PRO A 185 17.25 -8.89 25.63
N LYS A 186 18.36 -8.36 26.16
CA LYS A 186 18.56 -6.92 26.34
C LYS A 186 19.38 -6.36 25.18
N ILE A 187 18.79 -5.41 24.47
CA ILE A 187 19.43 -4.76 23.31
C ILE A 187 19.74 -3.31 23.64
N LEU A 188 20.97 -2.90 23.36
CA LEU A 188 21.44 -1.53 23.54
C LEU A 188 21.79 -0.91 22.18
N VAL A 189 21.16 0.21 21.85
CA VAL A 189 21.49 0.99 20.64
C VAL A 189 22.24 2.26 21.05
N LEU A 190 23.49 2.37 20.59
CA LEU A 190 24.44 3.43 20.88
C LEU A 190 24.62 4.34 19.67
N GLY A 191 24.29 5.62 19.85
CA GLY A 191 24.30 6.58 18.76
C GLY A 191 23.03 6.44 17.93
N LEU A 192 22.29 7.53 17.80
CA LEU A 192 21.09 7.59 16.99
C LEU A 192 21.38 8.45 15.77
N GLY A 193 22.28 7.95 14.90
CA GLY A 193 22.47 8.50 13.56
C GLY A 193 21.25 8.27 12.66
N GLU A 194 21.40 8.32 11.34
CA GLU A 194 20.32 7.87 10.44
C GLU A 194 20.12 6.35 10.58
N ILE A 195 21.20 5.57 10.41
CA ILE A 195 21.14 4.10 10.47
C ILE A 195 20.69 3.60 11.85
N GLY A 196 21.27 4.11 12.94
CA GLY A 196 20.91 3.67 14.30
C GLY A 196 19.44 3.95 14.67
N ALA A 197 18.87 5.07 14.19
CA ALA A 197 17.46 5.37 14.39
C ALA A 197 16.56 4.40 13.61
N ASP A 198 16.91 4.09 12.36
CA ASP A 198 16.17 3.12 11.54
C ASP A 198 16.22 1.71 12.11
N VAL A 199 17.37 1.28 12.66
CA VAL A 199 17.50 -0.01 13.34
C VAL A 199 16.58 -0.06 14.56
N CYS A 200 16.59 0.99 15.38
CA CYS A 200 15.70 1.09 16.54
C CYS A 200 14.22 1.02 16.13
N LYS A 201 13.83 1.71 15.05
CA LYS A 201 12.48 1.67 14.49
C LYS A 201 12.09 0.26 14.04
N ASN A 202 12.98 -0.44 13.35
CA ASN A 202 12.71 -1.81 12.89
C ASN A 202 12.55 -2.78 14.08
N LEU A 203 13.40 -2.65 15.10
CA LEU A 203 13.37 -3.47 16.31
C LEU A 203 12.18 -3.17 17.23
N ALA A 204 11.71 -1.92 17.29
CA ALA A 204 10.59 -1.52 18.16
C ALA A 204 9.30 -2.31 17.88
N SER A 205 9.14 -2.81 16.65
CA SER A 205 8.00 -3.65 16.27
C SER A 205 8.03 -5.08 16.84
N LYS A 206 9.14 -5.50 17.48
CA LYS A 206 9.44 -6.90 17.82
C LYS A 206 9.29 -7.27 19.30
N ASN A 207 8.75 -6.38 20.14
CA ASN A 207 8.56 -6.62 21.60
C ASN A 207 9.85 -7.03 22.34
N LEU A 208 10.98 -6.42 21.99
CA LEU A 208 12.29 -6.67 22.61
C LEU A 208 12.61 -5.61 23.69
N ASP A 209 13.45 -5.95 24.68
CA ASP A 209 13.90 -4.99 25.70
C ASP A 209 15.00 -4.08 25.13
N ILE A 210 14.59 -2.98 24.50
CA ILE A 210 15.47 -2.05 23.82
C ILE A 210 15.76 -0.85 24.72
N THR A 211 17.05 -0.58 24.92
CA THR A 211 17.56 0.62 25.55
C THR A 211 18.36 1.44 24.54
N ILE A 212 18.13 2.75 24.47
CA ILE A 212 18.85 3.66 23.58
C ILE A 212 19.71 4.64 24.38
N ALA A 213 20.91 4.93 23.87
CA ALA A 213 21.81 5.95 24.40
C ALA A 213 22.35 6.84 23.28
N ASN A 214 22.27 8.15 23.45
CA ASN A 214 22.80 9.10 22.48
C ASN A 214 23.40 10.32 23.18
N ARG A 215 24.43 10.91 22.58
CA ARG A 215 25.05 12.15 23.10
C ARG A 215 24.05 13.31 23.12
N THR A 216 23.21 13.42 22.09
CA THR A 216 22.15 14.43 22.02
C THR A 216 20.87 13.87 22.62
N LEU A 217 20.59 14.28 23.85
CA LEU A 217 19.49 13.76 24.67
C LEU A 217 18.11 14.01 24.04
N THR A 218 17.90 15.17 23.42
CA THR A 218 16.62 15.52 22.76
C THR A 218 16.25 14.53 21.65
N LYS A 219 17.21 14.13 20.81
CA LYS A 219 16.98 13.14 19.74
C LYS A 219 16.60 11.77 20.31
N ALA A 220 17.24 11.36 21.41
CA ALA A 220 16.94 10.09 22.06
C ALA A 220 15.58 10.11 22.77
N GLN A 221 15.19 11.23 23.38
CA GLN A 221 13.86 11.40 23.96
C GLN A 221 12.75 11.30 22.91
N GLN A 222 12.94 11.89 21.72
CA GLN A 222 11.97 11.82 20.63
C GLN A 222 11.75 10.37 20.19
N ILE A 223 12.83 9.64 19.91
CA ILE A 223 12.78 8.22 19.49
C ILE A 223 12.22 7.34 20.61
N ALA A 224 12.62 7.57 21.87
CA ALA A 224 12.10 6.84 23.02
C ALA A 224 10.58 7.02 23.16
N ALA A 225 10.08 8.25 23.00
CA ALA A 225 8.66 8.54 23.10
C ALA A 225 7.86 7.94 21.93
N GLU A 226 8.40 8.04 20.70
CA GLU A 226 7.75 7.53 19.49
C GLU A 226 7.63 6.00 19.50
N TYR A 227 8.67 5.30 19.93
CA TYR A 227 8.76 3.84 19.85
C TYR A 227 8.62 3.12 21.19
N GLN A 228 8.36 3.86 22.28
CA GLN A 228 8.20 3.34 23.64
C GLN A 228 9.39 2.49 24.13
N VAL A 229 10.61 2.86 23.72
CA VAL A 229 11.86 2.19 24.13
C VAL A 229 12.50 2.88 25.34
N LYS A 230 13.31 2.15 26.10
CA LYS A 230 13.98 2.69 27.30
C LYS A 230 15.09 3.66 26.90
N LEU A 231 15.25 4.73 27.68
CA LEU A 231 16.31 5.71 27.49
C LEU A 231 17.33 5.59 28.65
N THR A 232 18.62 5.54 28.32
CA THR A 232 19.70 5.69 29.30
C THR A 232 20.55 6.93 29.00
N SER A 233 21.14 7.50 30.05
CA SER A 233 22.12 8.59 29.88
C SER A 233 23.37 8.06 29.19
N PHE A 234 23.96 8.86 28.31
CA PHE A 234 25.23 8.53 27.67
C PHE A 234 26.37 8.37 28.71
N GLU A 235 26.23 8.97 29.89
CA GLU A 235 27.18 8.80 31.00
C GLU A 235 27.17 7.38 31.59
N ASN A 236 26.00 6.72 31.56
CA ASN A 236 25.81 5.36 32.09
C ASN A 236 26.01 4.27 31.04
N VAL A 237 26.55 4.63 29.87
CA VAL A 237 26.64 3.74 28.71
C VAL A 237 27.40 2.44 29.00
N TRP A 238 28.46 2.48 29.81
CA TRP A 238 29.26 1.30 30.14
C TRP A 238 28.52 0.30 31.02
N GLN A 239 27.67 0.79 31.94
CA GLN A 239 26.80 -0.07 32.72
C GLN A 239 25.77 -0.75 31.80
N SER A 240 25.17 0.01 30.88
CA SER A 240 24.22 -0.56 29.91
C SER A 240 24.90 -1.57 28.97
N ILE A 241 26.15 -1.35 28.55
CA ILE A 241 26.93 -2.32 27.76
C ILE A 241 27.15 -3.60 28.57
N ALA A 242 27.44 -3.49 29.88
CA ALA A 242 27.61 -4.65 30.75
C ALA A 242 26.33 -5.49 30.88
N GLU A 243 25.16 -4.84 30.90
CA GLU A 243 23.87 -5.51 31.05
C GLU A 243 23.27 -6.03 29.73
N ALA A 244 23.71 -5.53 28.57
CA ALA A 244 23.15 -5.89 27.27
C ALA A 244 23.73 -7.21 26.71
N ASP A 245 22.88 -7.96 26.00
CA ASP A 245 23.29 -9.15 25.24
C ASP A 245 23.72 -8.76 23.81
N VAL A 246 23.06 -7.76 23.23
CA VAL A 246 23.38 -7.21 21.90
C VAL A 246 23.60 -5.71 22.00
N ILE A 247 24.75 -5.25 21.50
CA ILE A 247 25.17 -3.86 21.49
C ILE A 247 25.29 -3.40 20.03
N ILE A 248 24.40 -2.52 19.60
CA ILE A 248 24.41 -1.91 18.28
C ILE A 248 25.05 -0.54 18.38
N SER A 249 26.14 -0.31 17.67
CA SER A 249 26.88 0.95 17.70
C SER A 249 26.82 1.64 16.34
N SER A 250 26.31 2.87 16.30
CA SER A 250 26.38 3.76 15.13
C SER A 250 27.02 5.11 15.51
N ILE A 251 28.04 5.07 16.40
CA ILE A 251 28.76 6.26 16.86
C ILE A 251 29.87 6.59 15.86
N ALA A 252 29.73 7.70 15.14
CA ALA A 252 30.80 8.22 14.30
C ALA A 252 31.87 8.95 15.14
N LYS A 253 33.02 8.30 15.34
CA LYS A 253 34.23 8.88 15.94
C LYS A 253 35.48 8.47 15.15
N ALA A 254 36.54 9.27 15.25
CA ALA A 254 37.82 8.97 14.60
C ALA A 254 38.53 7.75 15.21
N GLU A 255 38.39 7.56 16.52
CA GLU A 255 38.90 6.40 17.25
C GLU A 255 37.73 5.52 17.73
N PRO A 256 37.91 4.19 17.81
CA PRO A 256 36.89 3.27 18.31
C PRO A 256 36.44 3.67 19.73
N PHE A 257 35.13 3.76 19.92
CA PHE A 257 34.54 4.05 21.22
C PHE A 257 34.58 2.83 22.15
N ILE A 258 34.34 1.65 21.60
CA ILE A 258 34.38 0.37 22.30
C ILE A 258 35.72 -0.29 21.98
N THR A 259 36.65 -0.23 22.94
CA THR A 259 37.97 -0.86 22.82
C THR A 259 38.04 -2.14 23.63
N ARG A 260 38.94 -3.05 23.24
CA ARG A 260 39.20 -4.32 23.95
C ARG A 260 39.45 -4.08 25.43
N SER A 261 40.32 -3.12 25.76
CA SER A 261 40.68 -2.82 27.14
C SER A 261 39.49 -2.37 28.01
N LEU A 262 38.47 -1.75 27.41
CA LEU A 262 37.27 -1.31 28.09
C LEU A 262 36.28 -2.46 28.25
N VAL A 263 36.15 -3.33 27.23
CA VAL A 263 35.31 -4.53 27.30
C VAL A 263 35.86 -5.55 28.30
N GLU A 264 37.19 -5.77 28.33
CA GLU A 264 37.84 -6.64 29.33
C GLU A 264 37.54 -6.19 30.77
N LYS A 265 37.54 -4.88 31.03
CA LYS A 265 37.24 -4.31 32.36
C LYS A 265 35.80 -4.55 32.82
N LEU A 266 34.87 -4.87 31.92
CA LEU A 266 33.49 -5.14 32.29
C LEU A 266 33.36 -6.47 33.06
N ASN A 267 34.35 -7.37 32.98
CA ASN A 267 34.34 -8.69 33.64
C ASN A 267 33.00 -9.43 33.46
N SER A 268 32.40 -9.31 32.28
CA SER A 268 31.10 -9.93 32.00
C SER A 268 31.29 -11.41 31.70
N LEU A 269 30.54 -12.26 32.39
CA LEU A 269 30.55 -13.71 32.20
C LEU A 269 29.59 -14.17 31.10
N SER A 270 28.83 -13.25 30.49
CA SER A 270 27.83 -13.56 29.46
C SER A 270 28.35 -13.29 28.05
N PHE A 271 27.84 -14.05 27.09
CA PHE A 271 28.11 -13.85 25.68
C PHE A 271 27.53 -12.51 25.21
N LYS A 272 28.28 -11.74 24.41
CA LYS A 272 27.88 -10.42 23.91
C LYS A 272 28.10 -10.32 22.41
N TYR A 273 27.09 -9.79 21.73
CA TYR A 273 27.16 -9.48 20.32
C TYR A 273 27.33 -7.98 20.11
N PHE A 274 28.36 -7.58 19.38
CA PHE A 274 28.61 -6.20 18.99
C PHE A 274 28.28 -6.07 17.50
N ILE A 275 27.37 -5.15 17.16
CA ILE A 275 26.98 -4.84 15.79
C ILE A 275 27.44 -3.41 15.51
N ASP A 276 28.53 -3.25 14.76
CA ASP A 276 29.10 -1.95 14.42
C ASP A 276 28.61 -1.46 13.05
N LEU A 277 27.77 -0.44 13.08
CA LEU A 277 27.20 0.25 11.92
C LEU A 277 27.90 1.58 11.62
N SER A 278 29.08 1.80 12.20
CA SER A 278 29.81 3.08 12.14
C SER A 278 30.92 3.06 11.09
N VAL A 279 31.08 4.17 10.37
CA VAL A 279 32.23 4.41 9.50
C VAL A 279 32.78 5.81 9.80
N PRO A 280 34.00 5.95 10.37
CA PRO A 280 34.92 4.91 10.83
C PRO A 280 34.35 4.02 11.95
N ARG A 281 34.94 2.83 12.14
CA ARG A 281 34.46 1.82 13.10
C ARG A 281 34.44 2.35 14.53
N SER A 282 33.39 2.01 15.25
CA SER A 282 33.19 2.35 16.66
C SER A 282 33.63 1.22 17.59
N VAL A 283 33.69 -0.01 17.10
CA VAL A 283 34.17 -1.19 17.83
C VAL A 283 35.55 -1.57 17.33
N GLU A 284 36.50 -1.74 18.24
CA GLU A 284 37.85 -2.19 17.93
C GLU A 284 37.85 -3.68 17.55
N ASN A 285 38.56 -4.06 16.49
CA ASN A 285 38.56 -5.46 16.00
C ASN A 285 39.06 -6.46 17.04
N SER A 286 40.04 -6.09 17.86
CA SER A 286 40.58 -6.98 18.89
C SER A 286 39.59 -7.31 20.01
N VAL A 287 38.38 -6.72 20.01
CA VAL A 287 37.27 -7.16 20.89
C VAL A 287 36.85 -8.59 20.54
N GLU A 288 36.95 -9.02 19.27
CA GLU A 288 36.60 -10.39 18.83
C GLU A 288 37.54 -11.46 19.40
N GLU A 289 38.74 -11.08 19.86
CA GLU A 289 39.67 -11.99 20.52
C GLU A 289 39.25 -12.33 21.97
N LEU A 290 38.27 -11.61 22.53
CA LEU A 290 37.79 -11.82 23.89
C LEU A 290 36.85 -13.03 23.94
N PRO A 291 37.05 -13.97 24.89
CA PRO A 291 36.11 -15.06 25.09
C PRO A 291 34.71 -14.53 25.38
N GLY A 292 33.74 -14.94 24.55
CA GLY A 292 32.34 -14.53 24.71
C GLY A 292 31.97 -13.21 24.03
N ALA A 293 32.84 -12.62 23.20
CA ALA A 293 32.48 -11.47 22.37
C ALA A 293 32.47 -11.85 20.88
N VAL A 294 31.42 -11.45 20.16
CA VAL A 294 31.33 -11.58 18.69
C VAL A 294 31.07 -10.22 18.10
N VAL A 295 31.83 -9.84 17.08
CA VAL A 295 31.72 -8.54 16.42
C VAL A 295 31.25 -8.72 14.99
N TYR A 296 30.17 -8.05 14.61
CA TYR A 296 29.70 -7.91 13.24
C TYR A 296 29.94 -6.47 12.80
N ASN A 297 30.58 -6.28 11.66
CA ASN A 297 30.81 -4.95 11.10
C ASN A 297 29.75 -4.60 10.03
N ILE A 298 29.77 -3.35 9.60
CA ILE A 298 28.84 -2.85 8.60
C ILE A 298 28.97 -3.58 7.25
N ASP A 299 30.17 -4.02 6.88
CA ASP A 299 30.41 -4.72 5.61
C ASP A 299 29.75 -6.12 5.64
N ASP A 300 29.82 -6.84 6.75
CA ASP A 300 29.16 -8.16 6.92
C ASP A 300 27.64 -8.04 6.73
N ILE A 301 27.06 -6.99 7.31
CA ILE A 301 25.63 -6.71 7.28
C ILE A 301 25.23 -6.21 5.88
N GLN A 302 26.08 -5.38 5.27
CA GLN A 302 25.86 -4.86 3.92
C GLN A 302 25.95 -5.97 2.87
N ASN A 303 26.81 -6.97 3.04
CA ASN A 303 26.88 -8.13 2.14
C ASN A 303 25.58 -8.94 2.19
N LYS A 304 25.09 -9.29 3.38
CA LYS A 304 23.78 -9.95 3.56
C LYS A 304 22.64 -9.12 2.95
N ALA A 305 22.65 -7.80 3.18
CA ALA A 305 21.63 -6.90 2.65
C ALA A 305 21.66 -6.81 1.11
N SER A 306 22.86 -6.82 0.53
CA SER A 306 23.07 -6.76 -0.91
C SER A 306 22.60 -8.04 -1.60
N GLU A 307 22.87 -9.21 -1.02
CA GLU A 307 22.39 -10.49 -1.54
C GLU A 307 20.87 -10.60 -1.50
N ALA A 308 20.24 -10.19 -0.40
CA ALA A 308 18.78 -10.13 -0.30
C ALA A 308 18.19 -9.14 -1.31
N LEU A 309 18.75 -7.94 -1.44
CA LEU A 309 18.33 -6.96 -2.44
C LEU A 309 18.42 -7.53 -3.86
N GLN A 310 19.51 -8.22 -4.21
CA GLN A 310 19.67 -8.86 -5.51
C GLN A 310 18.64 -9.97 -5.74
N ARG A 311 18.36 -10.82 -4.74
CA ARG A 311 17.29 -11.82 -4.81
C ARG A 311 15.92 -11.18 -5.08
N ARG A 312 15.63 -10.04 -4.44
CA ARG A 312 14.38 -9.29 -4.67
C ARG A 312 14.32 -8.68 -6.07
N ILE A 313 15.42 -8.08 -6.55
CA ILE A 313 15.50 -7.54 -7.92
C ILE A 313 15.29 -8.64 -8.96
N ASN A 314 15.93 -9.80 -8.78
CA ASN A 314 15.76 -10.95 -9.66
C ASN A 314 14.34 -11.53 -9.64
N ALA A 315 13.56 -11.29 -8.59
CA ALA A 315 12.15 -11.68 -8.52
C ALA A 315 11.21 -10.72 -9.26
N ILE A 316 11.60 -9.47 -9.53
CA ILE A 316 10.75 -8.44 -10.16
C ILE A 316 10.09 -8.93 -11.46
N PRO A 317 10.77 -9.63 -12.40
CA PRO A 317 10.12 -10.13 -13.61
C PRO A 317 8.92 -11.05 -13.30
N LYS A 318 9.06 -11.96 -12.34
CA LYS A 318 7.99 -12.85 -11.90
C LYS A 318 6.86 -12.08 -11.22
N VAL A 319 7.19 -11.08 -10.38
CA VAL A 319 6.19 -10.20 -9.76
C VAL A 319 5.39 -9.44 -10.81
N LYS A 320 6.06 -8.86 -11.82
CA LYS A 320 5.39 -8.17 -12.94
C LYS A 320 4.48 -9.09 -13.74
N GLN A 321 4.86 -10.36 -13.92
CA GLN A 321 3.99 -11.37 -14.55
C GLN A 321 2.72 -11.62 -13.72
N ILE A 322 2.85 -11.74 -12.39
CA ILE A 322 1.70 -11.89 -11.48
C ILE A 322 0.79 -10.66 -11.55
N ILE A 323 1.37 -9.45 -11.53
CA ILE A 323 0.63 -8.19 -11.68
C ILE A 323 -0.11 -8.15 -13.02
N ALA A 324 0.56 -8.46 -14.13
CA ALA A 324 -0.05 -8.43 -15.45
C ALA A 324 -1.27 -9.38 -15.54
N GLY A 325 -1.17 -10.57 -14.96
CA GLY A 325 -2.31 -11.50 -14.87
C GLY A 325 -3.48 -10.93 -14.06
N ALA A 326 -3.20 -10.34 -12.89
CA ALA A 326 -4.22 -9.74 -12.04
C ALA A 326 -4.88 -8.50 -12.68
N VAL A 327 -4.10 -7.66 -13.36
CA VAL A 327 -4.59 -6.50 -14.11
C VAL A 327 -5.49 -6.95 -15.26
N SER A 328 -5.12 -8.01 -15.98
CA SER A 328 -5.97 -8.59 -17.04
C SER A 328 -7.31 -9.07 -16.48
N GLU A 329 -7.31 -9.83 -15.39
CA GLU A 329 -8.52 -10.31 -14.73
C GLU A 329 -9.40 -9.15 -14.22
N PHE A 330 -8.76 -8.10 -13.69
CA PHE A 330 -9.45 -6.89 -13.25
C PHE A 330 -10.12 -6.14 -14.42
N HIS A 331 -9.45 -6.03 -15.57
CA HIS A 331 -10.03 -5.43 -16.77
C HIS A 331 -11.19 -6.25 -17.32
N GLU A 332 -11.09 -7.58 -17.36
CA GLU A 332 -12.21 -8.45 -17.73
C GLU A 332 -13.44 -8.19 -16.86
N TRP A 333 -13.24 -8.13 -15.54
CA TRP A 333 -14.31 -7.81 -14.60
C TRP A 333 -14.92 -6.42 -14.84
N THR A 334 -14.09 -5.42 -15.13
CA THR A 334 -14.56 -4.04 -15.38
C THR A 334 -15.42 -3.97 -16.64
N ASN A 335 -15.03 -4.69 -17.69
CA ASN A 335 -15.78 -4.78 -18.95
C ASN A 335 -17.12 -5.52 -18.77
N GLU A 336 -17.16 -6.59 -17.95
CA GLU A 336 -18.43 -7.27 -17.62
C GLU A 336 -19.36 -6.40 -16.77
N THR A 337 -18.81 -5.59 -15.87
CA THR A 337 -19.61 -4.72 -15.00
C THR A 337 -20.24 -3.57 -15.79
N ALA A 338 -19.57 -3.07 -16.82
CA ALA A 338 -20.06 -1.99 -17.68
C ALA A 338 -21.41 -2.31 -18.36
N VAL A 339 -21.70 -3.57 -18.67
CA VAL A 339 -22.98 -4.00 -19.29
C VAL A 339 -24.09 -4.34 -18.29
N SER A 340 -23.77 -4.36 -16.99
CA SER A 340 -24.74 -4.70 -15.95
C SER A 340 -25.98 -3.78 -15.92
N PRO A 341 -25.86 -2.44 -16.14
CA PRO A 341 -27.02 -1.56 -16.26
C PRO A 341 -27.95 -1.94 -17.41
N THR A 342 -27.40 -2.24 -18.59
CA THR A 342 -28.17 -2.67 -19.77
C THR A 342 -28.87 -4.00 -19.51
N ILE A 343 -28.18 -4.96 -18.86
CA ILE A 343 -28.78 -6.24 -18.45
C ILE A 343 -29.97 -5.99 -17.51
N ASN A 344 -29.83 -5.08 -16.54
CA ASN A 344 -30.91 -4.77 -15.61
C ASN A 344 -32.09 -4.07 -16.30
N LYS A 345 -31.84 -3.12 -17.22
CA LYS A 345 -32.88 -2.50 -18.05
C LYS A 345 -33.64 -3.56 -18.86
N PHE A 346 -32.91 -4.47 -19.51
CA PHE A 346 -33.49 -5.56 -20.30
C PHE A 346 -34.36 -6.49 -19.44
N LYS A 347 -33.88 -6.90 -18.27
CA LYS A 347 -34.67 -7.70 -17.31
C LYS A 347 -35.96 -6.99 -16.89
N ASN A 348 -35.87 -5.69 -16.59
CA ASN A 348 -37.02 -4.90 -16.18
C ASN A 348 -38.05 -4.76 -17.31
N ALA A 349 -37.62 -4.54 -18.55
CA ALA A 349 -38.51 -4.46 -19.70
C ALA A 349 -39.29 -5.78 -19.91
N LEU A 350 -38.61 -6.93 -19.82
CA LEU A 350 -39.26 -8.24 -19.92
C LEU A 350 -40.21 -8.52 -18.75
N GLU A 351 -39.84 -8.14 -17.53
CA GLU A 351 -40.70 -8.29 -16.36
C GLU A 351 -41.94 -7.40 -16.48
N GLN A 352 -41.82 -6.20 -17.03
CA GLN A 352 -42.96 -5.32 -17.31
C GLN A 352 -43.93 -5.97 -18.30
N ILE A 353 -43.43 -6.46 -19.44
CA ILE A 353 -44.25 -7.18 -20.44
C ILE A 353 -44.96 -8.37 -19.79
N ARG A 354 -44.25 -9.13 -18.95
CA ARG A 354 -44.82 -10.29 -18.23
C ARG A 354 -45.95 -9.87 -17.30
N GLN A 355 -45.76 -8.82 -16.50
CA GLN A 355 -46.76 -8.33 -15.56
C GLN A 355 -47.98 -7.74 -16.28
N GLU A 356 -47.79 -7.01 -17.38
CA GLU A 356 -48.88 -6.49 -18.21
C GLU A 356 -49.75 -7.60 -18.79
N GLU A 357 -49.14 -8.66 -19.34
CA GLU A 357 -49.90 -9.81 -19.89
C GLU A 357 -50.61 -10.60 -18.80
N ILE A 358 -49.98 -10.87 -17.65
CA ILE A 358 -50.65 -11.54 -16.52
C ILE A 358 -51.81 -10.68 -16.00
N GLY A 359 -51.62 -9.37 -15.90
CA GLY A 359 -52.65 -8.43 -15.45
C GLY A 359 -53.93 -8.46 -16.28
N ARG A 360 -53.84 -8.75 -17.59
CA ARG A 360 -55.03 -8.86 -18.48
C ARG A 360 -55.94 -10.02 -18.12
N TYR A 361 -55.38 -11.13 -17.65
CA TYR A 361 -56.12 -12.37 -17.38
C TYR A 361 -56.33 -12.65 -15.88
N MET A 362 -55.68 -11.88 -15.00
CA MET A 362 -55.75 -12.03 -13.53
C MET A 362 -57.19 -12.10 -12.97
N LYS A 363 -58.14 -11.34 -13.53
CA LYS A 363 -59.54 -11.35 -13.06
C LYS A 363 -60.32 -12.61 -13.44
N GLN A 364 -59.80 -13.41 -14.36
CA GLN A 364 -60.45 -14.62 -14.89
C GLN A 364 -59.86 -15.91 -14.30
N MET A 365 -58.91 -15.80 -13.36
CA MET A 365 -58.14 -16.91 -12.84
C MET A 365 -58.40 -17.14 -11.35
N SER A 366 -58.37 -18.40 -10.93
CA SER A 366 -58.28 -18.76 -9.51
C SER A 366 -56.88 -18.48 -8.95
N ALA A 367 -56.75 -18.38 -7.62
CA ALA A 367 -55.47 -18.14 -6.97
C ALA A 367 -54.42 -19.23 -7.28
N GLU A 368 -54.85 -20.49 -7.43
CA GLU A 368 -53.95 -21.61 -7.74
C GLU A 368 -53.47 -21.58 -9.20
N GLU A 369 -54.33 -21.18 -10.13
CA GLU A 369 -53.97 -20.97 -11.54
C GLU A 369 -53.01 -19.78 -11.68
N ALA A 370 -53.25 -18.70 -10.93
CA ALA A 370 -52.39 -17.51 -10.95
C ALA A 370 -50.96 -17.83 -10.50
N ASP A 371 -50.78 -18.62 -9.43
CA ASP A 371 -49.44 -19.04 -8.97
C ASP A 371 -48.75 -19.96 -10.00
N LYS A 372 -49.48 -20.90 -10.62
CA LYS A 372 -48.93 -21.77 -11.67
C LYS A 372 -48.47 -20.95 -12.89
N ILE A 373 -49.26 -20.00 -13.36
CA ILE A 373 -48.88 -19.13 -14.49
C ILE A 373 -47.71 -18.21 -14.12
N ASP A 374 -47.67 -17.65 -12.91
CA ASP A 374 -46.54 -16.83 -12.47
C ASP A 374 -45.22 -17.61 -12.52
N ARG A 375 -45.21 -18.85 -12.02
CA ARG A 375 -44.01 -19.72 -12.07
C ARG A 375 -43.60 -20.07 -13.51
N ILE A 376 -44.55 -20.42 -14.37
CA ILE A 376 -44.28 -20.80 -15.77
C ILE A 376 -43.71 -19.60 -16.53
N THR A 377 -44.34 -18.43 -16.40
CA THR A 377 -43.92 -17.21 -17.10
C THR A 377 -42.56 -16.71 -16.61
N LYS A 378 -42.30 -16.73 -15.29
CA LYS A 378 -40.96 -16.45 -14.73
C LYS A 378 -39.91 -17.41 -15.26
N GLY A 379 -40.22 -18.72 -15.33
CA GLY A 379 -39.32 -19.73 -15.87
C GLY A 379 -39.00 -19.51 -17.36
N MET A 380 -40.00 -19.12 -18.15
CA MET A 380 -39.83 -18.76 -19.56
C MET A 380 -38.96 -17.50 -19.72
N MET A 381 -39.26 -16.45 -18.96
CA MET A 381 -38.50 -15.21 -18.95
C MET A 381 -37.01 -15.44 -18.61
N GLN A 382 -36.73 -16.23 -17.56
CA GLN A 382 -35.36 -16.61 -17.18
C GLN A 382 -34.61 -17.32 -18.32
N LYS A 383 -35.28 -18.21 -19.06
CA LYS A 383 -34.70 -18.91 -20.21
C LYS A 383 -34.41 -17.95 -21.37
N ILE A 384 -35.30 -16.99 -21.63
CA ILE A 384 -35.11 -15.95 -22.66
C ILE A 384 -33.93 -15.05 -22.30
N ILE A 385 -33.82 -14.60 -21.05
CA ILE A 385 -32.76 -13.69 -20.59
C ILE A 385 -31.36 -14.33 -20.69
N LYS A 386 -31.25 -15.64 -20.47
CA LYS A 386 -29.97 -16.33 -20.33
C LYS A 386 -29.06 -16.15 -21.55
N LEU A 387 -29.59 -16.34 -22.76
CA LEU A 387 -28.79 -16.31 -24.00
C LEU A 387 -28.31 -14.88 -24.36
N PRO A 388 -29.16 -13.83 -24.39
CA PRO A 388 -28.73 -12.45 -24.61
C PRO A 388 -27.70 -11.98 -23.58
N VAL A 389 -27.87 -12.29 -22.30
CA VAL A 389 -26.88 -11.93 -21.27
C VAL A 389 -25.54 -12.59 -21.52
N LEU A 390 -25.54 -13.87 -21.91
CA LEU A 390 -24.30 -14.59 -22.24
C LEU A 390 -23.62 -14.02 -23.49
N GLN A 391 -24.39 -13.69 -24.53
CA GLN A 391 -23.87 -13.06 -25.74
C GLN A 391 -23.34 -11.65 -25.50
N LEU A 392 -24.01 -10.86 -24.66
CA LEU A 392 -23.57 -9.52 -24.27
C LEU A 392 -22.25 -9.57 -23.48
N LYS A 393 -22.13 -10.51 -22.54
CA LYS A 393 -20.86 -10.77 -21.84
C LYS A 393 -19.76 -11.24 -22.80
N ALA A 394 -20.08 -12.09 -23.77
CA ALA A 394 -19.12 -12.53 -24.78
C ALA A 394 -18.68 -11.38 -25.70
N ALA A 395 -19.60 -10.47 -26.06
CA ALA A 395 -19.32 -9.27 -26.83
C ALA A 395 -18.40 -8.30 -26.07
N CYS A 396 -18.52 -8.18 -24.74
CA CYS A 396 -17.55 -7.45 -23.91
C CYS A 396 -16.12 -7.97 -24.10
N LYS A 397 -15.95 -9.29 -24.16
CA LYS A 397 -14.61 -9.89 -24.36
C LYS A 397 -14.06 -9.65 -25.76
N ARG A 398 -14.91 -9.45 -26.76
CA ARG A 398 -14.53 -9.14 -28.14
C ARG A 398 -14.39 -7.64 -28.43
N GLY A 399 -14.75 -6.76 -27.49
CA GLY A 399 -14.78 -5.31 -27.71
C GLY A 399 -15.97 -4.83 -28.54
N GLU A 400 -17.00 -5.66 -28.71
CA GLU A 400 -18.20 -5.38 -29.55
C GLU A 400 -19.44 -5.07 -28.68
N ALA A 401 -19.24 -4.77 -27.40
CA ALA A 401 -20.34 -4.61 -26.45
C ALA A 401 -21.27 -3.46 -26.82
N GLU A 402 -20.74 -2.31 -27.26
CA GLU A 402 -21.55 -1.14 -27.61
C GLU A 402 -22.57 -1.45 -28.70
N THR A 403 -22.14 -2.11 -29.78
CA THR A 403 -23.02 -2.47 -30.89
C THR A 403 -24.16 -3.40 -30.44
N LEU A 404 -23.87 -4.32 -29.52
CA LEU A 404 -24.87 -5.25 -28.99
C LEU A 404 -25.79 -4.59 -27.94
N ILE A 405 -25.29 -3.60 -27.19
CA ILE A 405 -26.09 -2.76 -26.31
C ILE A 405 -27.09 -1.95 -27.15
N ASP A 406 -26.65 -1.34 -28.24
CA ASP A 406 -27.50 -0.53 -29.13
C ASP A 406 -28.61 -1.38 -29.73
N VAL A 407 -28.27 -2.57 -30.26
CA VAL A 407 -29.26 -3.53 -30.77
C VAL A 407 -30.27 -3.94 -29.69
N LEU A 408 -29.83 -4.19 -28.45
CA LEU A 408 -30.75 -4.51 -27.35
C LEU A 408 -31.63 -3.32 -26.96
N ASN A 409 -31.08 -2.11 -26.98
CA ASN A 409 -31.83 -0.88 -26.73
C ASN A 409 -32.92 -0.68 -27.79
N ASP A 410 -32.62 -0.91 -29.07
CA ASP A 410 -33.57 -0.78 -30.18
C ASP A 410 -34.66 -1.88 -30.15
N LEU A 411 -34.26 -3.13 -29.91
CA LEU A 411 -35.20 -4.27 -29.92
C LEU A 411 -36.20 -4.24 -28.75
N PHE A 412 -35.77 -3.76 -27.58
CA PHE A 412 -36.59 -3.77 -26.36
C PHE A 412 -36.92 -2.38 -25.83
N ASN A 413 -36.60 -1.34 -26.59
CA ASN A 413 -36.88 0.06 -26.29
C ASN A 413 -36.39 0.49 -24.89
N LEU A 414 -35.16 0.13 -24.53
CA LEU A 414 -34.63 0.23 -23.16
C LEU A 414 -34.29 1.66 -22.70
N GLU A 415 -34.37 2.65 -23.59
CA GLU A 415 -34.11 4.07 -23.29
C GLU A 415 -35.38 4.89 -23.07
N ASN A 416 -36.54 4.39 -23.49
CA ASN A 416 -37.80 5.07 -23.26
C ASN A 416 -38.23 4.88 -21.79
N LYS A 417 -38.18 5.98 -21.02
CA LYS A 417 -38.93 6.05 -19.76
C LYS A 417 -40.41 5.88 -20.12
N PRO A 418 -41.18 5.06 -19.38
CA PRO A 418 -42.61 5.00 -19.59
C PRO A 418 -43.18 6.41 -19.41
N GLU A 419 -43.82 6.95 -20.46
CA GLU A 419 -44.70 8.10 -20.31
C GLU A 419 -45.71 7.73 -19.24
N LYS A 420 -45.77 8.52 -18.17
CA LYS A 420 -46.86 8.40 -17.21
C LYS A 420 -48.15 8.56 -17.99
N SER A 421 -48.90 7.48 -18.14
CA SER A 421 -50.25 7.53 -18.68
C SER A 421 -51.08 8.43 -17.79
N ASN A 422 -51.36 9.65 -18.26
CA ASN A 422 -52.42 10.46 -17.71
C ASN A 422 -53.75 9.79 -18.05
N LEU A 423 -54.28 9.00 -17.13
CA LEU A 423 -55.69 8.62 -17.04
C LEU A 423 -56.10 8.55 -15.57
#